data_AF-A0A7L3GPT8-F1
#
_entry.id   AF-A0A7L3GPT8-F1
#
_cell.length_a   1.000
_cell.length_b   1.000
_cell.length_c   1.000
_cell.angle_alpha   90.00
_cell.angle_beta   90.00
_cell.angle_gamma   90.00
#
_symmetry.space_group_name_H-M   'P 1'
#
loop_
_entity.id
_entity.type
_entity.pdbx_description
1 polymer ?
#
loop_
_entity_poly.entity_id
_entity_poly.type
_entity_poly.pdbx_seq_one_letter_code
_entity_poly.pdbx_strand_id
1 'polypeptide(L)'
;IKESATLTRDVLEQHFNDLKGTLKKLLDERLMSLLQEVDAIEQESIKPLDECQKLIEHGVSTADDLLREGESAVHGDAGQQNEKLCSFTEKALHIQLDSLPEVPSLVDVPCLSAQLDDCLLTILKNQIFRHGTVASRPPVQLEEFVEKPGGILVRWCKVDDDFIPQDYRLQYRKGTASHFEDVYVGSETEFIVLHIDPNVDYQFRVCARGDGRQEWSPWSVPQIGCTTLVPHEWTTGLEGYSLSSRRNIALRNDSQSCGVLYSKAPTYFCGQTLTFRQVL
;
A
#
# COMPACT_ATOMS: atom_id res chain seq x y z
N ILE A 1 -22.25 -45.70 -21.73
CA ILE A 1 -21.41 -44.85 -22.63
C ILE A 1 -22.08 -43.56 -23.11
N LYS A 2 -23.04 -43.52 -24.05
CA LYS A 2 -23.59 -42.24 -24.57
C LYS A 2 -24.26 -41.40 -23.47
N GLU A 3 -25.20 -42.02 -22.76
CA GLU A 3 -25.90 -41.42 -21.61
C GLU A 3 -24.94 -40.99 -20.50
N SER A 4 -24.02 -41.86 -20.09
CA SER A 4 -22.96 -41.51 -19.13
C SER A 4 -22.01 -40.42 -19.63
N ALA A 5 -21.83 -40.24 -20.95
CA ALA A 5 -21.08 -39.13 -21.52
C ALA A 5 -21.86 -37.82 -21.47
N THR A 6 -23.18 -37.86 -21.67
CA THR A 6 -24.07 -36.70 -21.45
C THR A 6 -24.03 -36.33 -19.98
N LEU A 7 -24.35 -37.24 -19.07
CA LEU A 7 -24.30 -37.04 -17.62
C LEU A 7 -22.94 -36.51 -17.13
N THR A 8 -21.81 -37.00 -17.67
CA THR A 8 -20.48 -36.47 -17.32
C THR A 8 -20.25 -35.05 -17.82
N ARG A 9 -20.76 -34.69 -19.02
CA ARG A 9 -20.73 -33.30 -19.50
C ARG A 9 -21.64 -32.42 -18.64
N ASP A 10 -22.87 -32.85 -18.38
CA ASP A 10 -23.83 -32.10 -17.58
C ASP A 10 -23.27 -31.81 -16.18
N VAL A 11 -22.65 -32.82 -15.53
CA VAL A 11 -21.97 -32.66 -14.23
C VAL A 11 -20.77 -31.71 -14.32
N LEU A 12 -19.95 -31.79 -15.37
CA LEU A 12 -18.82 -30.87 -15.57
C LEU A 12 -19.28 -29.44 -15.83
N GLU A 13 -20.24 -29.24 -16.73
CA GLU A 13 -20.79 -27.94 -17.10
C GLU A 13 -21.51 -27.31 -15.90
N GLN A 14 -22.32 -28.08 -15.17
CA GLN A 14 -22.94 -27.64 -13.93
C GLN A 14 -21.89 -27.24 -12.88
N HIS A 15 -20.93 -28.11 -12.56
CA HIS A 15 -19.87 -27.80 -11.59
C HIS A 15 -19.08 -26.55 -11.98
N PHE A 16 -18.67 -26.41 -13.24
CA PHE A 16 -17.93 -25.21 -13.68
C PHE A 16 -18.82 -23.97 -13.76
N ASN A 17 -20.13 -24.08 -13.90
CA ASN A 17 -21.05 -22.94 -13.82
C ASN A 17 -21.33 -22.52 -12.37
N ASP A 18 -21.50 -23.47 -11.45
CA ASP A 18 -21.60 -23.22 -10.00
C ASP A 18 -20.30 -22.64 -9.44
N LEU A 19 -19.14 -23.12 -9.93
CA LEU A 19 -17.83 -22.56 -9.62
C LEU A 19 -17.72 -21.10 -10.09
N LYS A 20 -18.13 -20.77 -11.32
CA LYS A 20 -18.17 -19.38 -11.82
C LYS A 20 -19.13 -18.50 -11.01
N GLY A 21 -20.32 -19.00 -10.68
CA GLY A 21 -21.32 -18.28 -9.89
C GLY A 21 -20.82 -17.98 -8.48
N THR A 22 -20.21 -18.97 -7.83
CA THR A 22 -19.57 -18.84 -6.51
C THR A 22 -18.39 -17.87 -6.57
N LEU A 23 -17.51 -18.00 -7.57
CA LEU A 23 -16.36 -17.12 -7.77
C LEU A 23 -16.78 -15.67 -7.97
N LYS A 24 -17.81 -15.42 -8.81
CA LYS A 24 -18.40 -14.10 -9.00
C LYS A 24 -18.92 -13.54 -7.67
N LYS A 25 -19.71 -14.32 -6.93
CA LYS A 25 -20.27 -13.90 -5.63
C LYS A 25 -19.17 -13.54 -4.61
N LEU A 26 -18.08 -14.30 -4.55
CA LEU A 26 -16.93 -14.00 -3.68
C LEU A 26 -16.19 -12.72 -4.09
N LEU A 27 -16.07 -12.45 -5.40
CA LEU A 27 -15.48 -11.21 -5.91
C LEU A 27 -16.40 -10.00 -5.65
N ASP A 28 -17.71 -10.15 -5.88
CA ASP A 28 -18.72 -9.13 -5.57
C ASP A 28 -18.73 -8.83 -4.05
N GLU A 29 -18.64 -9.86 -3.19
CA GLU A 29 -18.51 -9.72 -1.73
C GLU A 29 -17.23 -8.97 -1.31
N ARG A 30 -16.07 -9.29 -1.90
CA ARG A 30 -14.83 -8.57 -1.57
C ARG A 30 -14.83 -7.13 -2.08
N LEU A 31 -15.43 -6.87 -3.23
CA LEU A 31 -15.61 -5.51 -3.74
C LEU A 31 -16.50 -4.68 -2.79
N MET A 32 -17.62 -5.24 -2.34
CA MET A 32 -18.49 -4.58 -1.35
C MET A 32 -17.77 -4.32 -0.02
N SER A 33 -16.94 -5.26 0.46
CA SER A 33 -16.09 -5.06 1.64
C SER A 33 -15.12 -3.88 1.45
N LEU A 34 -14.41 -3.82 0.32
CA LEU A 34 -13.47 -2.75 0.00
C LEU A 34 -14.17 -1.38 -0.15
N LEU A 35 -15.37 -1.34 -0.72
CA LEU A 35 -16.16 -0.12 -0.80
C LEU A 35 -16.62 0.35 0.59
N GLN A 36 -17.05 -0.56 1.47
CA GLN A 36 -17.38 -0.25 2.86
C GLN A 36 -16.16 0.23 3.67
N GLU A 37 -14.96 -0.30 3.38
CA GLU A 37 -13.70 0.23 3.92
C GLU A 37 -13.44 1.68 3.46
N VAL A 38 -13.71 2.02 2.18
CA VAL A 38 -13.64 3.41 1.68
C VAL A 38 -14.69 4.31 2.35
N ASP A 39 -15.96 3.92 2.36
CA ASP A 39 -17.06 4.69 2.93
C ASP A 39 -16.80 5.03 4.40
N ALA A 40 -16.31 4.05 5.17
CA ALA A 40 -15.96 4.25 6.59
C ALA A 40 -14.81 5.24 6.77
N ILE A 41 -13.76 5.15 5.93
CA ILE A 41 -12.61 6.06 5.95
C ILE A 41 -13.01 7.48 5.54
N GLU A 42 -13.83 7.64 4.51
CA GLU A 42 -14.35 8.94 4.09
C GLU A 42 -15.14 9.59 5.23
N GLN A 43 -16.12 8.87 5.79
CA GLN A 43 -16.93 9.34 6.91
C GLN A 43 -16.10 9.64 8.17
N GLU A 44 -15.03 8.90 8.47
CA GLU A 44 -14.12 9.24 9.56
C GLU A 44 -13.27 10.49 9.27
N SER A 45 -12.79 10.63 8.03
CA SER A 45 -11.94 11.77 7.64
C SER A 45 -12.71 13.11 7.58
N ILE A 46 -14.00 13.07 7.26
CA ILE A 46 -14.84 14.28 7.15
C ILE A 46 -15.33 14.74 8.53
N LYS A 47 -15.64 13.84 9.48
CA LYS A 47 -16.20 14.18 10.81
C LYS A 47 -15.55 15.39 11.52
N PRO A 48 -14.21 15.53 11.61
CA PRO A 48 -13.60 16.69 12.26
C PRO A 48 -13.88 18.01 11.54
N LEU A 49 -14.00 18.00 10.21
CA LEU A 49 -14.39 19.17 9.42
C LEU A 49 -15.89 19.46 9.58
N ASP A 50 -16.70 18.41 9.59
CA ASP A 50 -18.14 18.43 9.86
C ASP A 50 -18.46 19.04 11.24
N GLU A 51 -17.67 18.71 12.27
CA GLU A 51 -17.76 19.26 13.62
C GLU A 51 -17.30 20.73 13.67
N CYS A 52 -16.21 21.08 12.98
CA CYS A 52 -15.78 22.47 12.84
C CYS A 52 -16.85 23.32 12.12
N GLN A 53 -17.47 22.79 11.07
CA GLN A 53 -18.55 23.45 10.34
C GLN A 53 -19.78 23.64 11.25
N LYS A 54 -20.23 22.61 11.96
CA LYS A 54 -21.37 22.70 12.89
C LYS A 54 -21.14 23.71 14.02
N LEU A 55 -19.90 23.86 14.51
CA LEU A 55 -19.56 24.91 15.49
C LEU A 55 -19.67 26.33 14.90
N ILE A 56 -19.26 26.52 13.65
CA ILE A 56 -19.40 27.80 12.93
C ILE A 56 -20.88 28.09 12.64
N GLU A 57 -21.62 27.10 12.12
CA GLU A 57 -23.05 27.19 11.82
C GLU A 57 -23.89 27.44 13.07
N HIS A 58 -23.59 26.79 14.20
CA HIS A 58 -24.22 27.08 15.49
C HIS A 58 -23.92 28.53 15.93
N GLY A 59 -22.68 29.01 15.75
CA GLY A 59 -22.31 30.39 16.05
C GLY A 59 -23.10 31.40 15.20
N VAL A 60 -23.25 31.14 13.91
CA VAL A 60 -24.04 31.95 12.97
C VAL A 60 -25.53 31.88 13.31
N SER A 61 -26.10 30.69 13.52
CA SER A 61 -27.51 30.52 13.92
C SER A 61 -27.80 31.25 15.23
N THR A 62 -26.92 31.17 16.23
CA THR A 62 -27.14 31.88 17.51
C THR A 62 -27.20 33.39 17.32
N ALA A 63 -26.41 33.96 16.40
CA ALA A 63 -26.47 35.37 16.05
C ALA A 63 -27.71 35.73 15.22
N ASP A 64 -28.10 34.87 14.29
CA ASP A 64 -29.26 35.01 13.41
C ASP A 64 -30.59 34.84 14.17
N ASP A 65 -30.65 33.94 15.16
CA ASP A 65 -31.77 33.74 16.07
C ASP A 65 -31.92 34.92 17.04
N LEU A 66 -30.84 35.55 17.50
CA LEU A 66 -30.90 36.80 18.28
C LEU A 66 -31.42 37.99 17.45
N LEU A 67 -31.19 38.00 16.13
CA LEU A 67 -31.80 38.99 15.23
C LEU A 67 -33.28 38.65 14.99
N ARG A 68 -33.57 37.40 14.62
CA ARG A 68 -34.89 36.90 14.27
C ARG A 68 -35.85 36.87 15.45
N GLU A 69 -35.41 36.69 16.70
CA GLU A 69 -36.25 36.85 17.89
C GLU A 69 -36.69 38.33 18.04
N GLY A 70 -35.78 39.27 17.75
CA GLY A 70 -36.10 40.70 17.66
C GLY A 70 -37.11 41.05 16.55
N GLU A 71 -37.09 40.34 15.42
CA GLU A 71 -38.03 40.53 14.31
C GLU A 71 -39.35 39.73 14.47
N SER A 72 -39.31 38.56 15.12
CA SER A 72 -40.45 37.66 15.30
C SER A 72 -41.28 37.99 16.54
N ALA A 73 -40.75 38.80 17.46
CA ALA A 73 -41.52 39.52 18.47
C ALA A 73 -42.62 40.43 17.86
N VAL A 74 -42.69 40.55 16.52
CA VAL A 74 -43.64 41.38 15.79
C VAL A 74 -44.81 40.58 15.13
N HIS A 75 -44.65 39.36 14.56
CA HIS A 75 -45.72 38.63 13.80
C HIS A 75 -45.51 37.06 13.61
N GLY A 76 -46.55 36.18 13.42
CA GLY A 76 -46.38 34.74 12.96
C GLY A 76 -47.61 33.73 12.88
N ASP A 77 -47.55 32.64 12.04
CA ASP A 77 -48.58 31.55 11.75
C ASP A 77 -48.05 30.17 11.10
N ALA A 78 -48.86 29.16 10.63
CA ALA A 78 -48.45 27.74 10.26
C ALA A 78 -49.32 26.85 9.24
N GLY A 79 -49.05 25.51 9.02
CA GLY A 79 -49.77 24.58 8.06
C GLY A 79 -49.47 23.02 8.08
N GLN A 80 -50.10 22.13 7.24
CA GLN A 80 -49.94 20.61 7.25
C GLN A 80 -50.30 19.73 5.96
N GLN A 81 -50.66 18.40 6.07
CA GLN A 81 -50.63 17.29 5.03
C GLN A 81 -51.95 16.40 4.90
N ASN A 82 -52.16 15.16 4.34
CA ASN A 82 -51.36 13.95 3.88
C ASN A 82 -52.01 13.07 2.71
N GLU A 83 -52.11 11.70 2.74
CA GLU A 83 -51.75 10.80 1.55
C GLU A 83 -52.35 9.30 1.48
N LYS A 84 -52.01 8.44 0.43
CA LYS A 84 -51.99 6.89 0.27
C LYS A 84 -53.15 6.14 -0.53
N LEU A 85 -53.17 4.86 -1.08
CA LEU A 85 -52.32 3.61 -1.25
C LEU A 85 -52.67 2.66 -2.53
N CYS A 86 -52.40 1.30 -2.59
CA CYS A 86 -52.30 0.42 -3.84
C CYS A 86 -52.63 -1.16 -3.77
N SER A 87 -52.21 -2.03 -4.79
CA SER A 87 -52.06 -3.57 -4.91
C SER A 87 -53.11 -4.43 -5.73
N PHE A 88 -53.04 -5.75 -6.20
CA PHE A 88 -52.13 -6.97 -6.23
C PHE A 88 -52.49 -8.10 -7.33
N THR A 89 -51.79 -9.29 -7.50
CA THR A 89 -51.92 -10.33 -8.64
C THR A 89 -51.43 -11.83 -8.38
N GLU A 90 -51.83 -12.93 -9.15
CA GLU A 90 -51.31 -14.40 -9.26
C GLU A 90 -52.22 -15.31 -10.23
N LYS A 91 -52.15 -16.65 -10.65
CA LYS A 91 -51.18 -17.79 -11.01
C LYS A 91 -51.87 -19.08 -11.68
N ALA A 92 -51.20 -20.05 -12.41
CA ALA A 92 -51.68 -21.45 -12.81
C ALA A 92 -50.60 -22.51 -13.35
N LEU A 93 -50.84 -23.88 -13.36
CA LEU A 93 -49.92 -25.07 -13.75
C LEU A 93 -50.71 -26.35 -14.28
N HIS A 94 -50.32 -27.65 -14.61
CA HIS A 94 -49.15 -28.62 -14.74
C HIS A 94 -49.60 -30.02 -15.43
N ILE A 95 -48.74 -31.02 -15.89
CA ILE A 95 -49.07 -32.46 -16.31
C ILE A 95 -47.85 -33.50 -16.49
N GLN A 96 -48.06 -34.86 -16.66
CA GLN A 96 -47.10 -36.03 -16.61
C GLN A 96 -47.13 -37.11 -17.78
N LEU A 97 -46.33 -38.24 -17.73
CA LEU A 97 -46.18 -39.37 -18.74
C LEU A 97 -45.71 -40.77 -18.17
N ASP A 98 -45.49 -41.83 -19.00
CA ASP A 98 -45.39 -43.30 -18.65
C ASP A 98 -44.17 -44.12 -19.25
N SER A 99 -44.15 -45.48 -19.12
CA SER A 99 -43.02 -46.46 -18.91
C SER A 99 -42.09 -46.97 -20.07
N LEU A 100 -41.07 -47.81 -19.73
CA LEU A 100 -39.85 -48.17 -20.53
C LEU A 100 -39.38 -49.67 -20.51
N PRO A 101 -38.41 -50.13 -21.35
CA PRO A 101 -37.96 -51.53 -21.53
C PRO A 101 -36.58 -51.94 -20.89
N GLU A 102 -36.12 -53.17 -21.17
CA GLU A 102 -35.06 -53.95 -20.46
C GLU A 102 -33.57 -53.66 -20.82
N VAL A 103 -32.61 -54.08 -19.97
CA VAL A 103 -31.24 -53.50 -19.85
C VAL A 103 -30.09 -54.54 -19.90
N PRO A 104 -28.91 -54.24 -20.50
CA PRO A 104 -27.73 -55.13 -20.55
C PRO A 104 -26.90 -55.27 -19.24
N SER A 105 -25.94 -56.20 -19.25
CA SER A 105 -24.95 -56.44 -18.18
C SER A 105 -24.10 -55.20 -17.84
N LEU A 106 -23.95 -54.91 -16.54
CA LEU A 106 -23.33 -53.67 -16.03
C LEU A 106 -21.81 -53.56 -16.26
N VAL A 107 -21.08 -54.67 -16.35
CA VAL A 107 -19.59 -54.66 -16.35
C VAL A 107 -19.04 -54.27 -17.72
N ASP A 108 -19.75 -54.59 -18.80
CA ASP A 108 -19.31 -54.41 -20.18
C ASP A 108 -19.75 -53.06 -20.79
N VAL A 109 -20.43 -52.20 -20.03
CA VAL A 109 -20.87 -50.87 -20.46
C VAL A 109 -19.82 -49.83 -20.07
N PRO A 110 -19.10 -49.20 -21.01
CA PRO A 110 -18.14 -48.16 -20.65
C PRO A 110 -18.88 -46.97 -20.04
N CYS A 111 -18.61 -46.70 -18.76
CA CYS A 111 -19.01 -45.48 -18.09
C CYS A 111 -17.95 -44.38 -18.31
N LEU A 112 -18.39 -43.13 -18.20
CA LEU A 112 -17.52 -41.99 -18.04
C LEU A 112 -17.85 -41.37 -16.69
N SER A 113 -16.85 -40.78 -16.05
CA SER A 113 -16.96 -40.07 -14.79
C SER A 113 -15.94 -38.94 -14.75
N ALA A 114 -16.31 -37.83 -14.13
CA ALA A 114 -15.37 -36.78 -13.77
C ALA A 114 -14.93 -36.97 -12.31
N GLN A 115 -13.66 -36.72 -12.03
CA GLN A 115 -13.16 -36.52 -10.68
C GLN A 115 -12.75 -35.05 -10.56
N LEU A 116 -13.20 -34.41 -9.50
CA LEU A 116 -13.08 -32.98 -9.25
C LEU A 116 -12.58 -32.80 -7.80
N ASP A 117 -11.79 -31.77 -7.55
CA ASP A 117 -11.15 -31.53 -6.25
C ASP A 117 -11.77 -30.30 -5.56
N ASP A 118 -12.40 -30.53 -4.41
CA ASP A 118 -13.07 -29.51 -3.61
C ASP A 118 -12.10 -28.46 -3.01
N CYS A 119 -10.79 -28.74 -2.98
CA CYS A 119 -9.81 -27.82 -2.36
C CYS A 119 -9.69 -26.48 -3.13
N LEU A 120 -9.94 -26.48 -4.44
CA LEU A 120 -9.76 -25.31 -5.31
C LEU A 120 -10.61 -24.12 -4.86
N LEU A 121 -11.88 -24.36 -4.51
CA LEU A 121 -12.79 -23.32 -4.00
C LEU A 121 -12.28 -22.69 -2.71
N THR A 122 -11.72 -23.50 -1.81
CA THR A 122 -11.19 -23.04 -0.52
C THR A 122 -9.93 -22.18 -0.72
N ILE A 123 -9.05 -22.59 -1.63
CA ILE A 123 -7.84 -21.82 -1.97
C ILE A 123 -8.22 -20.48 -2.61
N LEU A 124 -9.08 -20.48 -3.63
CA LEU A 124 -9.52 -19.26 -4.32
C LEU A 124 -10.23 -18.29 -3.36
N LYS A 125 -11.13 -18.79 -2.50
CA LYS A 125 -11.81 -18.00 -1.47
C LYS A 125 -10.81 -17.25 -0.57
N ASN A 126 -9.80 -17.95 -0.06
CA ASN A 126 -8.80 -17.36 0.82
C ASN A 126 -7.91 -16.32 0.12
N GLN A 127 -7.63 -16.48 -1.18
CA GLN A 127 -6.91 -15.48 -1.97
C GLN A 127 -7.78 -14.24 -2.23
N ILE A 128 -9.06 -14.41 -2.58
CA ILE A 128 -9.99 -13.32 -2.84
C ILE A 128 -10.19 -12.45 -1.59
N PHE A 129 -10.45 -13.05 -0.42
CA PHE A 129 -10.62 -12.28 0.81
C PHE A 129 -9.36 -11.53 1.28
N ARG A 130 -8.16 -11.92 0.81
CA ARG A 130 -6.90 -11.19 1.05
C ARG A 130 -6.55 -10.17 -0.04
N HIS A 131 -7.23 -10.21 -1.19
CA HIS A 131 -6.94 -9.34 -2.33
C HIS A 131 -7.42 -7.90 -2.07
N GLY A 132 -6.61 -6.93 -2.50
CA GLY A 132 -6.81 -5.51 -2.19
C GLY A 132 -6.66 -5.17 -0.69
N THR A 133 -6.58 -3.88 -0.41
CA THR A 133 -6.65 -3.24 0.91
C THR A 133 -6.94 -1.76 0.70
N VAL A 134 -7.83 -1.18 1.48
CA VAL A 134 -7.93 0.28 1.61
C VAL A 134 -7.09 0.73 2.80
N ALA A 135 -6.41 1.87 2.69
CA ALA A 135 -5.66 2.47 3.78
C ALA A 135 -5.80 3.99 3.71
N SER A 136 -6.21 4.63 4.81
CA SER A 136 -6.38 6.08 4.90
C SER A 136 -5.06 6.85 5.02
N ARG A 137 -3.98 6.15 5.40
CA ARG A 137 -2.65 6.71 5.67
C ARG A 137 -1.56 5.75 5.17
N PRO A 138 -0.37 6.25 4.78
CA PRO A 138 0.80 5.39 4.57
C PRO A 138 1.20 4.75 5.92
N PRO A 139 1.44 3.43 5.98
CA PRO A 139 1.72 2.70 7.23
C PRO A 139 3.10 3.01 7.83
N VAL A 140 3.92 3.77 7.12
CA VAL A 140 5.28 4.19 7.51
C VAL A 140 5.49 5.67 7.23
N GLN A 141 6.27 6.35 8.08
CA GLN A 141 6.66 7.74 7.89
C GLN A 141 8.16 7.94 8.16
N LEU A 142 8.73 8.96 7.53
CA LEU A 142 10.10 9.41 7.80
C LEU A 142 10.14 10.09 9.17
N GLU A 143 11.11 9.70 10.00
CA GLU A 143 11.16 10.02 11.43
C GLU A 143 12.32 10.97 11.78
N GLU A 144 13.54 10.66 11.33
CA GLU A 144 14.74 11.43 11.65
C GLU A 144 15.67 11.53 10.43
N PHE A 145 16.32 12.69 10.29
CA PHE A 145 17.40 12.94 9.34
C PHE A 145 18.64 13.38 10.11
N VAL A 146 19.70 12.57 10.11
CA VAL A 146 20.97 12.88 10.77
C VAL A 146 22.06 13.08 9.74
N GLU A 147 22.56 14.31 9.60
CA GLU A 147 23.65 14.65 8.68
C GLU A 147 24.88 13.74 8.88
N LYS A 148 25.51 13.35 7.77
CA LYS A 148 26.79 12.65 7.74
C LYS A 148 27.73 13.32 6.73
N PRO A 149 29.07 13.22 6.90
CA PRO A 149 30.04 13.68 5.92
C PRO A 149 29.81 13.07 4.53
N GLY A 150 29.25 13.86 3.60
CA GLY A 150 28.87 13.40 2.26
C GLY A 150 27.66 12.47 2.21
N GLY A 151 26.73 12.57 3.16
CA GLY A 151 25.50 11.76 3.18
C GLY A 151 24.50 12.18 4.25
N ILE A 152 23.41 11.44 4.37
CA ILE A 152 22.40 11.61 5.43
C ILE A 152 21.95 10.23 5.90
N LEU A 153 21.92 9.99 7.21
CA LEU A 153 21.20 8.87 7.80
C LEU A 153 19.72 9.23 7.85
N VAL A 154 18.90 8.43 7.17
CA VAL A 154 17.43 8.57 7.15
C VAL A 154 16.83 7.46 7.99
N ARG A 155 15.91 7.80 8.90
CA ARG A 155 15.14 6.85 9.70
C ARG A 155 13.66 6.90 9.35
N TRP A 156 12.97 5.78 9.54
CA TRP A 156 11.53 5.70 9.38
C TRP A 156 10.90 4.76 10.40
N CYS A 157 9.73 5.15 10.89
CA CYS A 157 8.95 4.38 11.84
C CYS A 157 7.62 3.93 11.23
N LYS A 158 7.03 2.90 11.86
CA LYS A 158 5.70 2.40 11.55
C LYS A 158 4.67 3.25 12.30
N VAL A 159 3.61 3.66 11.60
CA VAL A 159 2.54 4.54 12.16
C VAL A 159 1.15 3.89 12.13
N ASP A 160 1.07 2.67 11.63
CA ASP A 160 -0.10 1.79 11.61
C ASP A 160 0.25 0.55 12.45
N ASP A 161 -0.41 0.35 13.60
CA ASP A 161 -0.05 -0.71 14.53
C ASP A 161 -0.43 -2.12 14.05
N ASP A 162 -1.49 -2.25 13.24
CA ASP A 162 -1.94 -3.53 12.66
C ASP A 162 -1.12 -3.95 11.44
N PHE A 163 -0.43 -3.01 10.77
CA PHE A 163 0.47 -3.33 9.66
C PHE A 163 1.70 -4.14 10.12
N ILE A 164 2.04 -5.20 9.38
CA ILE A 164 3.25 -6.02 9.60
C ILE A 164 4.17 -5.89 8.39
N PRO A 165 5.19 -5.01 8.42
CA PRO A 165 6.14 -4.82 7.33
C PRO A 165 7.10 -6.00 7.20
N GLN A 166 7.30 -6.47 5.98
CA GLN A 166 8.35 -7.42 5.58
C GLN A 166 9.58 -6.68 5.03
N ASP A 167 9.34 -5.70 4.14
CA ASP A 167 10.37 -4.86 3.53
C ASP A 167 9.94 -3.39 3.54
N TYR A 168 10.93 -2.50 3.56
CA TYR A 168 10.82 -1.08 3.27
C TYR A 168 11.52 -0.75 1.96
N ARG A 169 11.15 0.37 1.35
CA ARG A 169 11.77 0.93 0.15
C ARG A 169 11.95 2.43 0.34
N LEU A 170 13.19 2.88 0.46
CA LEU A 170 13.54 4.30 0.54
C LEU A 170 13.89 4.81 -0.86
N GLN A 171 13.28 5.93 -1.21
CA GLN A 171 13.60 6.70 -2.41
C GLN A 171 14.05 8.12 -2.06
N TYR A 172 14.87 8.69 -2.95
CA TYR A 172 15.27 10.10 -2.89
C TYR A 172 15.20 10.77 -4.27
N ARG A 173 15.25 12.11 -4.29
CA ARG A 173 15.49 12.91 -5.50
C ARG A 173 16.22 14.21 -5.16
N LYS A 174 17.04 14.71 -6.07
CA LYS A 174 17.78 15.97 -5.90
C LYS A 174 16.92 17.17 -6.33
N GLY A 175 16.56 18.05 -5.38
CA GLY A 175 15.85 19.31 -5.62
C GLY A 175 14.69 19.21 -6.62
N THR A 176 14.86 19.86 -7.77
CA THR A 176 13.86 19.97 -8.85
C THR A 176 13.77 18.75 -9.79
N ALA A 177 14.52 17.68 -9.55
CA ALA A 177 14.46 16.46 -10.36
C ALA A 177 13.04 15.89 -10.44
N SER A 178 12.61 15.47 -11.63
CA SER A 178 11.24 14.97 -11.87
C SER A 178 10.99 13.54 -11.37
N HIS A 179 12.04 12.75 -11.19
CA HIS A 179 11.97 11.34 -10.82
C HIS A 179 12.60 11.08 -9.45
N PHE A 180 12.08 10.07 -8.76
CA PHE A 180 12.66 9.50 -7.55
C PHE A 180 13.44 8.23 -7.89
N GLU A 181 14.60 8.05 -7.26
CA GLU A 181 15.48 6.90 -7.43
C GLU A 181 15.50 6.04 -6.15
N ASP A 182 15.58 4.72 -6.31
CA ASP A 182 15.71 3.77 -5.20
C ASP A 182 17.12 3.84 -4.59
N VAL A 183 17.21 4.04 -3.28
CA VAL A 183 18.48 4.04 -2.53
C VAL A 183 18.60 2.89 -1.53
N TYR A 184 17.46 2.34 -1.08
CA TYR A 184 17.43 1.16 -0.21
C TYR A 184 16.16 0.34 -0.43
N VAL A 185 16.30 -0.99 -0.37
CA VAL A 185 15.19 -1.96 -0.27
C VAL A 185 15.61 -3.06 0.72
N GLY A 186 14.77 -3.36 1.71
CA GLY A 186 15.02 -4.41 2.72
C GLY A 186 14.33 -4.14 4.05
N SER A 187 14.64 -4.94 5.07
CA SER A 187 13.93 -4.98 6.36
C SER A 187 14.39 -3.98 7.44
N GLU A 188 15.44 -3.19 7.21
CA GLU A 188 15.95 -2.21 8.19
C GLU A 188 15.05 -0.96 8.27
N THR A 189 15.04 -0.29 9.43
CA THR A 189 14.31 0.97 9.67
C THR A 189 15.17 2.23 9.54
N GLU A 190 16.46 2.08 9.19
CA GLU A 190 17.36 3.19 8.91
C GLU A 190 18.33 2.88 7.75
N PHE A 191 18.74 3.91 7.01
CA PHE A 191 19.76 3.78 5.97
C PHE A 191 20.56 5.06 5.75
N ILE A 192 21.87 4.93 5.53
CA ILE A 192 22.76 6.06 5.22
C ILE A 192 22.81 6.27 3.71
N VAL A 193 22.05 7.24 3.22
CA VAL A 193 22.13 7.70 1.83
C VAL A 193 23.40 8.53 1.69
N LEU A 194 24.45 7.90 1.18
CA LEU A 194 25.72 8.56 0.86
C LEU A 194 25.64 9.26 -0.51
N HIS A 195 26.64 10.09 -0.80
CA HIS A 195 26.86 10.73 -2.10
C HIS A 195 25.89 11.91 -2.37
N ILE A 196 25.35 12.47 -1.28
CA ILE A 196 24.61 13.73 -1.24
C ILE A 196 25.59 14.89 -1.43
N ASP A 197 25.27 15.82 -2.33
CA ASP A 197 26.04 17.06 -2.51
C ASP A 197 25.81 18.02 -1.32
N PRO A 198 26.87 18.55 -0.67
CA PRO A 198 26.69 19.43 0.48
C PRO A 198 25.97 20.74 0.14
N ASN A 199 25.08 21.16 1.03
CA ASN A 199 24.22 22.34 0.90
C ASN A 199 23.25 22.29 -0.30
N VAL A 200 22.84 21.09 -0.70
CA VAL A 200 21.77 20.87 -1.69
C VAL A 200 20.64 20.08 -1.04
N ASP A 201 19.41 20.51 -1.30
CA ASP A 201 18.20 19.83 -0.83
C ASP A 201 17.90 18.57 -1.65
N TYR A 202 17.64 17.48 -0.94
CA TYR A 202 17.11 16.24 -1.50
C TYR A 202 15.78 15.93 -0.82
N GLN A 203 14.79 15.50 -1.61
CA GLN A 203 13.50 15.06 -1.08
C GLN A 203 13.47 13.55 -1.01
N PHE A 204 13.08 13.01 0.14
CA PHE A 204 13.05 11.58 0.46
C PHE A 204 11.60 11.11 0.65
N ARG A 205 11.33 9.84 0.39
CA ARG A 205 10.06 9.17 0.71
C ARG A 205 10.29 7.68 0.95
N VAL A 206 9.51 7.08 1.84
CA VAL A 206 9.57 5.64 2.14
C VAL A 206 8.21 4.99 1.93
N CYS A 207 8.18 3.74 1.49
CA CYS A 207 6.99 2.89 1.55
C CYS A 207 7.38 1.51 2.10
N ALA A 208 6.38 0.69 2.42
CA ALA A 208 6.58 -0.64 2.98
C ALA A 208 5.76 -1.70 2.24
N ARG A 209 6.19 -2.96 2.32
CA ARG A 209 5.49 -4.13 1.79
C ARG A 209 5.13 -5.03 2.96
N GLY A 210 3.85 -5.34 3.11
CA GLY A 210 3.35 -6.19 4.20
C GLY A 210 3.55 -7.68 3.91
N ASP A 211 3.60 -8.51 4.96
CA ASP A 211 3.80 -9.96 4.80
C ASP A 211 2.77 -10.62 3.85
N GLY A 212 3.29 -11.49 2.98
CA GLY A 212 2.52 -12.18 1.94
C GLY A 212 1.96 -11.28 0.83
N ARG A 213 2.28 -9.98 0.78
CA ARG A 213 1.89 -9.06 -0.33
C ARG A 213 3.07 -8.84 -1.27
N GLN A 214 2.81 -8.69 -2.57
CA GLN A 214 3.83 -8.28 -3.55
C GLN A 214 3.84 -6.75 -3.76
N GLU A 215 2.69 -6.11 -3.54
CA GLU A 215 2.48 -4.68 -3.75
C GLU A 215 3.08 -3.83 -2.62
N TRP A 216 3.56 -2.63 -2.98
CA TRP A 216 4.04 -1.63 -2.03
C TRP A 216 2.89 -0.76 -1.52
N SER A 217 2.98 -0.32 -0.26
CA SER A 217 2.06 0.64 0.34
C SER A 217 2.10 2.00 -0.39
N PRO A 218 1.12 2.89 -0.12
CA PRO A 218 1.30 4.31 -0.33
C PRO A 218 2.63 4.81 0.27
N TRP A 219 3.19 5.85 -0.34
CA TRP A 219 4.41 6.50 0.13
C TRP A 219 4.14 7.42 1.32
N SER A 220 5.11 7.51 2.23
CA SER A 220 5.18 8.53 3.28
C SER A 220 5.01 9.94 2.71
N VAL A 221 4.66 10.91 3.57
CA VAL A 221 4.79 12.33 3.20
C VAL A 221 6.26 12.59 2.83
N PRO A 222 6.56 13.16 1.64
CA PRO A 222 7.95 13.35 1.23
C PRO A 222 8.62 14.51 1.98
N GLN A 223 9.66 14.21 2.77
CA GLN A 223 10.40 15.21 3.56
C GLN A 223 11.69 15.63 2.87
N ILE A 224 12.22 16.82 3.22
CA ILE A 224 13.46 17.36 2.67
C ILE A 224 14.60 17.15 3.67
N GLY A 225 15.74 16.68 3.18
CA GLY A 225 16.99 16.61 3.92
C GLY A 225 18.15 17.11 3.06
N CYS A 226 19.11 17.78 3.70
CA CYS A 226 20.38 18.17 3.12
C CYS A 226 21.52 17.79 4.09
N THR A 227 22.77 17.99 3.67
CA THR A 227 23.94 17.87 4.57
C THR A 227 24.85 19.07 4.36
N THR A 228 25.33 19.67 5.44
CA THR A 228 26.38 20.70 5.43
C THR A 228 27.77 20.06 5.44
N LEU A 229 27.86 18.79 5.83
CA LEU A 229 29.11 18.08 6.10
C LEU A 229 29.76 17.58 4.81
N VAL A 230 30.93 18.15 4.48
CA VAL A 230 31.73 17.78 3.31
C VAL A 230 32.20 16.31 3.39
N PRO A 231 32.17 15.52 2.30
CA PRO A 231 32.68 14.15 2.28
C PRO A 231 34.13 14.03 2.78
N HIS A 232 34.43 12.92 3.46
CA HIS A 232 35.81 12.55 3.76
C HIS A 232 36.55 12.14 2.46
N GLU A 233 37.59 12.90 2.11
CA GLU A 233 38.45 12.64 0.95
C GLU A 233 39.92 12.55 1.37
N TRP A 234 40.69 11.70 0.69
CA TRP A 234 42.16 11.64 0.79
C TRP A 234 42.84 12.79 0.05
N THR A 235 44.01 13.20 0.52
CA THR A 235 44.84 14.22 -0.14
C THR A 235 45.36 13.73 -1.49
N THR A 236 45.11 14.51 -2.55
CA THR A 236 45.57 14.22 -3.92
C THR A 236 47.05 14.54 -4.11
N GLY A 237 47.74 13.74 -4.93
CA GLY A 237 49.10 14.04 -5.41
C GLY A 237 50.23 13.57 -4.49
N LEU A 238 49.94 12.78 -3.45
CA LEU A 238 50.99 12.15 -2.63
C LEU A 238 51.60 10.94 -3.35
N GLU A 239 52.91 10.97 -3.60
CA GLU A 239 53.64 9.87 -4.19
C GLU A 239 53.63 8.61 -3.30
N GLY A 240 53.52 7.43 -3.92
CA GLY A 240 53.24 6.16 -3.26
C GLY A 240 51.75 5.78 -3.18
N TYR A 241 50.83 6.67 -3.59
CA TYR A 241 49.38 6.43 -3.52
C TYR A 241 48.64 6.77 -4.81
N SER A 242 47.67 5.92 -5.16
CA SER A 242 46.70 6.11 -6.25
C SER A 242 45.30 6.21 -5.66
N LEU A 243 44.48 7.18 -6.08
CA LEU A 243 43.14 7.40 -5.52
C LEU A 243 42.02 6.99 -6.48
N SER A 244 40.84 6.65 -5.94
CA SER A 244 39.62 6.56 -6.74
C SER A 244 39.25 7.93 -7.34
N SER A 245 38.45 7.92 -8.42
CA SER A 245 37.88 9.15 -9.02
C SER A 245 37.14 10.05 -8.00
N ARG A 246 36.63 9.44 -6.93
CA ARG A 246 35.89 10.08 -5.84
C ARG A 246 36.73 10.33 -4.59
N ARG A 247 38.04 10.07 -4.64
CA ARG A 247 39.05 10.35 -3.59
C ARG A 247 38.74 9.75 -2.21
N ASN A 248 37.84 8.77 -2.13
CA ASN A 248 37.44 8.10 -0.90
C ASN A 248 38.16 6.75 -0.68
N ILE A 249 38.71 6.16 -1.73
CA ILE A 249 39.55 4.96 -1.68
C ILE A 249 40.97 5.38 -2.06
N ALA A 250 41.96 4.88 -1.30
CA ALA A 250 43.38 5.03 -1.59
C ALA A 250 44.01 3.64 -1.73
N LEU A 251 44.69 3.42 -2.85
CA LEU A 251 45.50 2.24 -3.12
C LEU A 251 46.98 2.62 -2.96
N ARG A 252 47.74 1.78 -2.24
CA ARG A 252 49.19 1.88 -2.16
C ARG A 252 49.78 1.38 -3.49
N ASN A 253 50.70 2.13 -4.09
CA ASN A 253 51.42 1.71 -5.30
C ASN A 253 52.92 1.49 -5.02
N ASP A 254 53.66 1.00 -6.02
CA ASP A 254 55.06 0.59 -5.89
C ASP A 254 56.06 1.76 -5.79
N SER A 255 55.60 3.01 -5.94
CA SER A 255 56.46 4.19 -5.75
C SER A 255 56.89 4.33 -4.28
N GLN A 256 58.09 4.85 -4.07
CA GLN A 256 58.66 5.04 -2.75
C GLN A 256 57.91 6.16 -1.99
N SER A 257 57.00 5.79 -1.09
CA SER A 257 56.10 6.76 -0.45
C SER A 257 56.83 7.79 0.40
N CYS A 258 56.50 9.06 0.21
CA CYS A 258 57.13 10.17 0.94
C CYS A 258 56.51 10.44 2.34
N GLY A 259 55.49 9.69 2.76
CA GLY A 259 54.92 9.82 4.11
C GLY A 259 53.55 9.16 4.32
N VAL A 260 52.86 9.61 5.36
CA VAL A 260 51.48 9.22 5.70
C VAL A 260 50.49 9.93 4.76
N LEU A 261 49.51 9.20 4.23
CA LEU A 261 48.40 9.77 3.50
C LEU A 261 47.34 10.33 4.47
N TYR A 262 47.18 11.65 4.49
CA TYR A 262 46.18 12.35 5.30
C TYR A 262 44.88 12.61 4.51
N SER A 263 43.83 13.01 5.22
CA SER A 263 42.63 13.58 4.60
C SER A 263 42.92 14.97 4.01
N LYS A 264 42.23 15.28 2.91
CA LYS A 264 42.31 16.54 2.15
C LYS A 264 42.08 17.80 3.00
N ALA A 265 41.30 17.66 4.06
CA ALA A 265 40.97 18.68 5.05
C ALA A 265 40.61 18.01 6.39
N PRO A 266 40.64 18.73 7.53
CA PRO A 266 40.16 18.23 8.83
C PRO A 266 38.62 18.14 8.84
N THR A 267 38.08 17.13 8.16
CA THR A 267 36.62 16.89 8.01
C THR A 267 36.04 15.96 9.06
N TYR A 268 36.89 15.35 9.91
CA TYR A 268 36.46 14.52 11.03
C TYR A 268 36.25 15.37 12.28
N PHE A 269 35.09 15.21 12.91
CA PHE A 269 34.69 15.91 14.13
C PHE A 269 34.46 14.92 15.28
N CYS A 270 34.72 15.37 16.52
CA CYS A 270 34.51 14.53 17.70
C CYS A 270 33.05 14.09 17.83
N GLY A 271 32.82 12.81 18.13
CA GLY A 271 31.49 12.20 18.16
C GLY A 271 31.01 11.59 16.83
N GLN A 272 31.75 11.76 15.73
CA GLN A 272 31.51 11.03 14.49
C GLN A 272 32.11 9.61 14.56
N THR A 273 31.41 8.62 14.01
CA THR A 273 31.98 7.28 13.76
C THR A 273 32.67 7.28 12.39
N LEU A 274 34.01 7.25 12.37
CA LEU A 274 34.80 7.20 11.14
C LEU A 274 35.15 5.75 10.78
N THR A 275 34.44 5.18 9.80
CA THR A 275 34.60 3.79 9.38
C THR A 275 35.55 3.66 8.19
N PHE A 276 36.66 2.96 8.38
CA PHE A 276 37.52 2.50 7.29
C PHE A 276 37.26 1.03 6.97
N ARG A 277 37.20 0.69 5.67
CA ARG A 277 37.16 -0.70 5.20
C ARG A 277 38.41 -0.99 4.39
N GLN A 278 39.17 -2.00 4.80
CA GLN A 278 40.25 -2.54 3.96
C GLN A 278 39.62 -3.21 2.74
N VAL A 279 40.11 -2.83 1.56
CA VAL A 279 39.83 -3.48 0.27
C VAL A 279 41.10 -4.23 -0.12
N LEU A 280 40.93 -5.46 -0.60
CA LEU A 280 41.98 -6.34 -1.14
C LEU A 280 41.85 -6.39 -2.66
#